data_AF-A0A953E9I1-F1
#
_entry.id   AF-A0A953E9I1-F1
#
_cell.length_a   1.000
_cell.length_b   1.000
_cell.length_c   1.000
_cell.angle_alpha   90.00
_cell.angle_beta   90.00
_cell.angle_gamma   90.00
#
_symmetry.space_group_name_H-M   'P 1'
#
loop_
_entity.id
_entity.type
_entity.pdbx_description
1 polymer ?
#
loop_
_entity_poly.entity_id
_entity_poly.type
_entity_poly.pdbx_seq_one_letter_code
_entity_poly.pdbx_strand_id
1 'polypeptide(L)'
;MHQEVVGAVAGEVGGAGADQADRLHRPTLPEQIRRLGQCGNPEVEHGYRLPAPPPWRPRAGPGGNDPVPARKRPRLRRYGAVAATASTLEHRLSEIGSDPPGLSLTPEEAVSRLEALHAAALGALRAALARFLAGGDPPSAEERARFRYPELRVSWHGHAAPPVLRRAWAKFQVPGLYATTVTQPGFFRPYLLEQLRPLVEDFGATVQVGISGQEVPYPYAMEGVGDELSRGTVSAADLARHFPTPLLSAVGDEVADGTWEFAPGQPRPLALFDAVRVDFSLRRLVHYTGTDWRTIQPWILLTNYHRYVDQFVQWALAELAVPDGPYDRLVLPGGGCVRRGDDPAAAEAAIAAAPWHRFQMPGYHLLRREGQGQGVTLVNIGVGPSNAKTITDHLAVLRPHCWLMVGHCGGLRQSQQIGDYVLAHGYLRRDSILDDLVPPEVPIPALAEVQLALQEAAARVTGDRGEALKRRLRTGTVVTYADRNWELRWSQERRRINLARAVAVDMESGTLAAQGYRLRVPYGTLLCVSDKPLHGEIKLPGAASAFYQRAVGEHLAIGLAALDLLRGQLGPLHSRKLRSFDEPPFR
;
A
#
# COMPACT_ATOMS: atom_id res chain seq x y z
N MET A 1 -44.18 55.47 -28.25
CA MET A 1 -44.47 56.25 -27.02
C MET A 1 -43.12 56.66 -26.46
N HIS A 2 -42.86 57.97 -26.52
CA HIS A 2 -41.86 58.78 -25.80
C HIS A 2 -40.44 58.23 -25.55
N GLN A 3 -39.35 58.97 -25.71
CA GLN A 3 -38.96 60.26 -26.31
C GLN A 3 -37.45 60.31 -25.91
N GLU A 4 -36.51 60.51 -26.85
CA GLU A 4 -35.87 61.82 -27.12
C GLU A 4 -34.86 62.26 -26.03
N VAL A 5 -33.70 62.89 -26.28
CA VAL A 5 -33.23 63.72 -27.41
C VAL A 5 -31.71 63.99 -27.16
N VAL A 6 -30.81 63.76 -28.14
CA VAL A 6 -30.12 64.76 -29.02
C VAL A 6 -28.81 65.30 -28.41
N GLY A 7 -27.72 65.59 -29.14
CA GLY A 7 -27.37 65.71 -30.57
C GLY A 7 -25.89 66.16 -30.62
N ALA A 8 -25.21 66.52 -31.71
CA ALA A 8 -25.49 66.79 -33.11
C ALA A 8 -24.08 66.85 -33.82
N VAL A 9 -23.84 66.25 -35.00
CA VAL A 9 -23.97 66.80 -36.38
C VAL A 9 -22.68 67.37 -37.01
N ALA A 10 -22.40 66.88 -38.25
CA ALA A 10 -21.88 67.55 -39.47
C ALA A 10 -20.47 67.24 -40.04
N GLY A 11 -20.46 66.95 -41.36
CA GLY A 11 -19.41 67.23 -42.38
C GLY A 11 -18.47 66.05 -42.69
N GLU A 12 -18.62 65.19 -43.71
CA GLU A 12 -18.71 65.35 -45.17
C GLU A 12 -17.34 65.52 -45.91
N VAL A 13 -17.19 64.75 -47.01
CA VAL A 13 -16.33 64.91 -48.21
C VAL A 13 -14.99 64.13 -48.35
N GLY A 14 -14.97 63.23 -49.37
CA GLY A 14 -13.85 62.91 -50.29
C GLY A 14 -12.82 61.85 -49.81
N GLY A 15 -12.34 60.86 -50.56
CA GLY A 15 -12.33 60.62 -52.01
C GLY A 15 -10.90 60.25 -52.46
N ALA A 16 -10.73 59.05 -53.05
CA ALA A 16 -9.70 58.60 -54.01
C ALA A 16 -8.37 57.91 -53.56
N GLY A 17 -8.07 56.79 -54.26
CA GLY A 17 -6.74 56.18 -54.53
C GLY A 17 -6.46 54.85 -53.80
N ALA A 18 -6.68 53.63 -54.33
CA ALA A 18 -5.94 52.89 -55.38
C ALA A 18 -4.42 52.78 -55.08
N ASP A 19 -3.70 51.66 -55.14
CA ASP A 19 -3.86 50.40 -55.88
C ASP A 19 -2.82 49.35 -55.37
N GLN A 20 -3.07 48.06 -55.67
CA GLN A 20 -2.16 46.89 -55.73
C GLN A 20 -1.38 46.38 -54.49
N ALA A 21 -1.76 45.18 -54.02
CA ALA A 21 -0.85 44.21 -53.40
C ALA A 21 -1.09 42.84 -54.04
N ASP A 22 -0.14 42.40 -54.88
CA ASP A 22 -0.11 41.06 -55.47
C ASP A 22 0.90 40.16 -54.74
N ARG A 23 0.63 38.86 -54.87
CA ARG A 23 1.20 37.66 -54.23
C ARG A 23 2.71 37.68 -53.99
N LEU A 24 3.16 37.03 -52.90
CA LEU A 24 4.38 36.21 -52.92
C LEU A 24 4.41 35.12 -51.83
N HIS A 25 4.86 33.96 -52.27
CA HIS A 25 5.00 32.66 -51.61
C HIS A 25 5.82 32.68 -50.31
N ARG A 26 5.39 31.89 -49.31
CA ARG A 26 6.21 31.44 -48.17
C ARG A 26 7.04 30.20 -48.54
N PRO A 27 8.37 30.19 -48.34
CA PRO A 27 9.20 29.00 -48.55
C PRO A 27 9.23 28.08 -47.32
N THR A 28 9.48 26.79 -47.58
CA THR A 28 9.49 25.67 -46.61
C THR A 28 10.87 25.42 -45.98
N LEU A 29 10.86 24.58 -44.94
CA LEU A 29 11.87 24.33 -43.90
C LEU A 29 13.32 23.89 -44.26
N PRO A 30 13.77 23.61 -45.50
CA PRO A 30 15.17 23.21 -45.73
C PRO A 30 16.23 24.34 -45.81
N GLU A 31 15.87 25.63 -45.69
CA GLU A 31 16.83 26.74 -45.89
C GLU A 31 17.41 27.40 -44.62
N GLN A 32 16.99 26.99 -43.42
CA GLN A 32 17.52 27.55 -42.17
C GLN A 32 18.76 26.83 -41.60
N ILE A 33 19.15 25.68 -42.17
CA ILE A 33 20.25 24.83 -41.64
C ILE A 33 21.60 25.12 -42.35
N ARG A 34 21.76 26.26 -43.02
CA ARG A 34 23.03 26.64 -43.70
C ARG A 34 23.75 27.88 -43.16
N ARG A 35 23.33 28.45 -42.02
CA ARG A 35 23.89 29.72 -41.51
C ARG A 35 24.67 29.69 -40.19
N LEU A 36 25.02 28.52 -39.63
CA LEU A 36 25.80 28.46 -38.37
C LEU A 36 26.95 27.44 -38.40
N GLY A 37 27.69 27.39 -39.50
CA GLY A 37 28.98 26.71 -39.56
C GLY A 37 29.99 27.56 -40.32
N GLN A 38 31.13 27.85 -39.66
CA GLN A 38 32.36 28.52 -40.14
C GLN A 38 32.57 29.93 -39.58
N CYS A 39 33.40 30.02 -38.54
CA CYS A 39 34.53 30.95 -38.36
C CYS A 39 35.21 30.65 -37.01
N GLY A 40 36.52 30.39 -37.03
CA GLY A 40 37.30 29.92 -35.88
C GLY A 40 38.15 30.99 -35.17
N ASN A 41 38.60 30.62 -33.96
CA ASN A 41 39.82 30.93 -33.17
C ASN A 41 40.48 32.34 -33.20
N PRO A 42 41.04 32.85 -32.08
CA PRO A 42 42.13 32.19 -31.33
C PRO A 42 42.15 32.32 -29.79
N GLU A 43 43.16 31.65 -29.21
CA GLU A 43 43.58 31.49 -27.80
C GLU A 43 43.62 32.77 -26.96
N VAL A 44 43.27 32.69 -25.66
CA VAL A 44 44.10 33.12 -24.50
C VAL A 44 43.64 32.36 -23.25
N GLU A 45 44.59 31.70 -22.59
CA GLU A 45 44.48 31.03 -21.29
C GLU A 45 44.05 32.00 -20.17
N HIS A 46 43.18 31.57 -19.25
CA HIS A 46 43.35 31.83 -17.80
C HIS A 46 42.56 30.79 -17.01
N GLY A 47 43.29 30.02 -16.20
CA GLY A 47 42.80 28.86 -15.50
C GLY A 47 42.10 29.17 -14.18
N TYR A 48 41.06 28.39 -13.91
CA TYR A 48 40.71 27.95 -12.56
C TYR A 48 40.36 26.46 -12.63
N ARG A 49 41.34 25.60 -12.29
CA ARG A 49 41.12 24.17 -12.08
C ARG A 49 40.58 23.96 -10.68
N LEU A 50 39.36 23.46 -10.55
CA LEU A 50 38.93 22.77 -9.33
C LEU A 50 39.65 21.41 -9.28
N PRO A 51 40.26 21.00 -8.17
CA PRO A 51 40.99 19.75 -8.10
C PRO A 51 40.03 18.56 -8.13
N ALA A 52 40.35 17.55 -8.95
CA ALA A 52 39.66 16.27 -8.95
C ALA A 52 39.87 15.55 -7.59
N PRO A 53 38.85 14.83 -7.06
CA PRO A 53 39.01 14.06 -5.84
C PRO A 53 40.01 12.91 -6.08
N PRO A 54 40.87 12.58 -5.09
CA PRO A 54 41.87 11.54 -5.25
C PRO A 54 41.22 10.15 -5.35
N PRO A 55 41.82 9.21 -6.09
CA PRO A 55 41.35 7.83 -6.15
C PRO A 55 41.54 7.15 -4.79
N TRP A 56 40.50 6.44 -4.34
CA TRP A 56 40.52 5.65 -3.11
C TRP A 56 41.56 4.52 -3.22
N ARG A 57 42.61 4.58 -2.39
CA ARG A 57 43.60 3.50 -2.20
C ARG A 57 43.36 2.81 -0.86
N PRO A 58 43.26 1.47 -0.80
CA PRO A 58 43.20 0.75 0.47
C PRO A 58 44.56 0.82 1.17
N ARG A 59 44.54 1.07 2.49
CA ARG A 59 45.75 1.07 3.34
C ARG A 59 46.34 -0.34 3.39
N ALA A 60 47.61 -0.46 3.01
CA ALA A 60 48.44 -1.62 3.30
C ALA A 60 48.84 -1.62 4.79
N GLY A 61 48.56 -2.70 5.50
CA GLY A 61 49.18 -3.04 6.79
C GLY A 61 50.55 -3.68 6.56
N PRO A 62 51.44 -3.68 7.58
CA PRO A 62 52.82 -4.13 7.43
C PRO A 62 52.87 -5.65 7.20
N GLY A 63 53.64 -6.05 6.20
CA GLY A 63 53.87 -7.44 5.84
C GLY A 63 54.80 -8.16 6.83
N GLY A 64 54.49 -9.44 7.04
CA GLY A 64 55.38 -10.45 7.61
C GLY A 64 54.99 -11.80 7.03
N ASN A 65 55.85 -12.34 6.16
CA ASN A 65 55.78 -13.69 5.60
C ASN A 65 55.95 -14.73 6.71
N ASP A 66 55.07 -15.73 6.77
CA ASP A 66 55.45 -17.15 6.95
C ASP A 66 54.25 -18.10 6.72
N PRO A 67 54.48 -19.32 6.19
CA PRO A 67 53.42 -20.20 5.69
C PRO A 67 52.79 -21.07 6.80
N VAL A 68 51.47 -21.06 6.91
CA VAL A 68 50.71 -21.91 7.86
C VAL A 68 50.29 -23.23 7.20
N PRO A 69 50.52 -24.40 7.85
CA PRO A 69 50.25 -25.70 7.26
C PRO A 69 48.79 -26.15 7.39
N ALA A 70 48.35 -26.93 6.40
CA ALA A 70 47.05 -27.59 6.34
C ALA A 70 46.76 -28.45 7.58
N ARG A 71 45.66 -28.16 8.30
CA ARG A 71 45.14 -29.03 9.35
C ARG A 71 43.96 -29.87 8.84
N LYS A 72 44.12 -31.17 9.11
CA LYS A 72 43.32 -32.33 8.69
C LYS A 72 41.87 -32.27 9.22
N ARG A 73 40.94 -32.70 8.37
CA ARG A 73 39.57 -33.10 8.74
C ARG A 73 39.60 -34.25 9.77
N PRO A 74 38.78 -34.25 10.83
CA PRO A 74 38.52 -35.45 11.59
C PRO A 74 37.53 -36.36 10.85
N ARG A 75 37.85 -37.65 10.85
CA ARG A 75 37.09 -38.76 10.25
C ARG A 75 35.76 -38.98 10.99
N LEU A 76 34.69 -39.20 10.22
CA LEU A 76 33.46 -39.83 10.70
C LEU A 76 33.78 -41.22 11.27
N ARG A 77 33.41 -41.47 12.53
CA ARG A 77 33.22 -42.82 13.07
C ARG A 77 31.72 -43.14 13.07
N ARG A 78 31.39 -44.25 12.42
CA ARG A 78 30.09 -44.94 12.48
C ARG A 78 29.82 -45.42 13.92
N TYR A 79 28.64 -45.08 14.44
CA TYR A 79 27.82 -45.89 15.34
C TYR A 79 26.38 -45.63 14.84
N GLY A 80 25.67 -46.61 14.29
CA GLY A 80 25.13 -47.75 15.03
C GLY A 80 23.61 -47.51 15.09
N ALA A 81 22.89 -48.06 14.13
CA ALA A 81 21.44 -47.93 14.03
C ALA A 81 20.77 -48.52 15.28
N VAL A 82 19.93 -47.72 15.94
CA VAL A 82 18.91 -48.23 16.86
C VAL A 82 17.59 -47.64 16.39
N ALA A 83 16.75 -48.50 15.82
CA ALA A 83 15.36 -48.23 15.56
C ALA A 83 14.65 -48.04 16.90
N ALA A 84 14.29 -46.81 17.24
CA ALA A 84 13.38 -46.52 18.34
C ALA A 84 11.97 -46.44 17.76
N THR A 85 11.13 -47.35 18.21
CA THR A 85 9.70 -47.50 17.89
C THR A 85 8.91 -46.23 18.22
N ALA A 86 7.99 -45.86 17.32
CA ALA A 86 7.17 -44.66 17.34
C ALA A 86 6.27 -44.47 18.59
N SER A 87 6.19 -45.42 19.52
CA SER A 87 5.32 -45.30 20.71
C SER A 87 5.95 -44.57 21.90
N THR A 88 7.27 -44.34 21.89
CA THR A 88 7.97 -43.75 23.05
C THR A 88 8.08 -42.22 22.99
N LEU A 89 7.78 -41.61 21.83
CA LEU A 89 7.77 -40.16 21.64
C LEU A 89 6.42 -39.51 22.01
N GLU A 90 5.31 -40.25 21.93
CA GLU A 90 3.98 -39.76 22.31
C GLU A 90 3.83 -39.59 23.83
N HIS A 91 4.58 -40.34 24.63
CA HIS A 91 4.44 -40.32 26.09
C HIS A 91 5.33 -39.26 26.79
N ARG A 92 6.18 -38.54 26.06
CA ARG A 92 7.09 -37.51 26.60
C ARG A 92 6.78 -36.07 26.17
N LEU A 93 5.72 -35.86 25.39
CA LEU A 93 5.18 -34.54 25.07
C LEU A 93 4.04 -34.12 26.02
N SER A 94 3.65 -34.96 26.97
CA SER A 94 2.61 -34.68 27.96
C SER A 94 3.08 -33.88 29.20
N GLU A 95 4.37 -33.56 29.31
CA GLU A 95 4.95 -32.85 30.47
C GLU A 95 5.74 -31.59 30.08
N ILE A 96 5.27 -30.86 29.07
CA ILE A 96 5.70 -29.47 28.85
C ILE A 96 4.64 -28.58 29.48
N GLY A 97 4.94 -28.08 30.68
CA GLY A 97 4.29 -26.94 31.33
C GLY A 97 2.81 -26.74 31.01
N SER A 98 1.96 -27.60 31.57
CA SER A 98 0.56 -27.23 31.73
C SER A 98 0.53 -26.04 32.69
N ASP A 99 0.40 -24.83 32.17
CA ASP A 99 -0.25 -23.77 32.93
C ASP A 99 -1.53 -24.40 33.55
N PRO A 100 -1.86 -24.12 34.82
CA PRO A 100 -3.11 -24.61 35.38
C PRO A 100 -4.24 -24.23 34.42
N PRO A 101 -5.32 -25.05 34.27
CA PRO A 101 -6.40 -24.74 33.36
C PRO A 101 -7.08 -23.45 33.81
N GLY A 102 -6.52 -22.31 33.39
CA GLY A 102 -7.20 -21.04 33.37
C GLY A 102 -8.38 -21.24 32.44
N LEU A 103 -9.58 -20.86 32.89
CA LEU A 103 -10.79 -20.91 32.07
C LEU A 103 -10.47 -20.36 30.68
N SER A 104 -10.64 -21.17 29.64
CA SER A 104 -10.61 -20.68 28.27
C SER A 104 -11.66 -19.59 28.14
N LEU A 105 -11.26 -18.42 27.69
CA LEU A 105 -12.21 -17.36 27.35
C LEU A 105 -12.95 -17.74 26.07
N THR A 106 -14.21 -17.37 25.97
CA THR A 106 -14.89 -17.30 24.67
C THR A 106 -14.25 -16.22 23.79
N PRO A 107 -14.39 -16.27 22.45
CA PRO A 107 -13.92 -15.20 21.58
C PRO A 107 -14.37 -13.79 22.00
N GLU A 108 -15.64 -13.65 22.40
CA GLU A 108 -16.23 -12.38 22.85
C GLU A 108 -15.62 -11.88 24.16
N GLU A 109 -15.41 -12.78 25.13
CA GLU A 109 -14.77 -12.46 26.41
C GLU A 109 -13.29 -12.09 26.21
N ALA A 110 -12.59 -12.82 25.34
CA ALA A 110 -11.20 -12.53 24.99
C ALA A 110 -11.07 -11.13 24.37
N VAL A 111 -11.91 -10.78 23.39
CA VAL A 111 -11.85 -9.45 22.76
C VAL A 111 -12.23 -8.34 23.74
N SER A 112 -13.25 -8.55 24.57
CA SER A 112 -13.64 -7.58 25.61
C SER A 112 -12.53 -7.40 26.66
N ARG A 113 -11.80 -8.47 26.99
CA ARG A 113 -10.62 -8.40 27.88
C ARG A 113 -9.46 -7.66 27.24
N LEU A 114 -9.20 -7.86 25.94
CA LEU A 114 -8.20 -7.10 25.18
C LEU A 114 -8.53 -5.60 25.22
N GLU A 115 -9.79 -5.23 24.98
CA GLU A 115 -10.27 -3.84 25.07
C GLU A 115 -10.02 -3.23 26.45
N ALA A 116 -10.41 -3.94 27.51
CA ALA A 116 -10.23 -3.46 28.88
C ALA A 116 -8.73 -3.24 29.22
N LEU A 117 -7.86 -4.21 28.89
CA LEU A 117 -6.43 -4.10 29.17
C LEU A 117 -5.75 -3.01 28.34
N HIS A 118 -6.09 -2.89 27.06
CA HIS A 118 -5.56 -1.84 26.20
C HIS A 118 -6.00 -0.44 26.68
N ALA A 119 -7.28 -0.27 27.03
CA ALA A 119 -7.80 0.98 27.57
C ALA A 119 -7.12 1.35 28.90
N ALA A 120 -6.90 0.36 29.78
CA ALA A 120 -6.18 0.57 31.04
C ALA A 120 -4.73 1.00 30.81
N ALA A 121 -4.02 0.38 29.86
CA ALA A 121 -2.64 0.73 29.52
C ALA A 121 -2.52 2.16 28.96
N LEU A 122 -3.40 2.52 28.02
CA LEU A 122 -3.44 3.88 27.47
C LEU A 122 -3.84 4.91 28.53
N GLY A 123 -4.80 4.58 29.41
CA GLY A 123 -5.22 5.45 30.50
C GLY A 123 -4.09 5.72 31.48
N ALA A 124 -3.36 4.68 31.91
CA ALA A 124 -2.21 4.80 32.80
C ALA A 124 -1.08 5.64 32.17
N LEU A 125 -0.76 5.37 30.89
CA LEU A 125 0.28 6.10 30.17
C LEU A 125 -0.09 7.59 29.98
N ARG A 126 -1.34 7.90 29.60
CA ARG A 126 -1.82 9.28 29.47
C ARG A 126 -1.81 10.03 30.79
N ALA A 127 -2.22 9.38 31.89
CA ALA A 127 -2.18 9.99 33.21
C ALA A 127 -0.75 10.32 33.65
N ALA A 128 0.19 9.40 33.41
CA ALA A 128 1.61 9.63 33.70
C ALA A 128 2.21 10.75 32.83
N LEU A 129 1.87 10.78 31.54
CA LEU A 129 2.29 11.86 30.63
C LEU A 129 1.75 13.21 31.07
N ALA A 130 0.45 13.31 31.39
CA ALA A 130 -0.17 14.55 31.84
C ALA A 130 0.48 15.07 33.14
N ARG A 131 0.73 14.17 34.10
CA ARG A 131 1.44 14.51 35.35
C ARG A 131 2.84 15.06 35.07
N PHE A 132 3.60 14.38 34.20
CA PHE A 132 4.97 14.79 33.88
C PHE A 132 5.02 16.12 33.13
N LEU A 133 4.11 16.33 32.16
CA LEU A 133 4.00 17.59 31.41
C LEU A 133 3.58 18.77 32.30
N ALA A 134 2.85 18.51 33.39
CA ALA A 134 2.52 19.49 34.41
C ALA A 134 3.66 19.77 35.43
N GLY A 135 4.84 19.19 35.23
CA GLY A 135 6.02 19.36 36.10
C GLY A 135 6.09 18.40 37.29
N GLY A 136 5.26 17.36 37.31
CA GLY A 136 5.33 16.30 38.33
C GLY A 136 6.38 15.23 38.04
N ASP A 137 6.50 14.26 38.95
CA ASP A 137 7.51 13.19 38.86
C ASP A 137 7.29 12.25 37.65
N PRO A 138 8.39 11.76 37.03
CA PRO A 138 8.32 10.75 35.97
C PRO A 138 7.71 9.43 36.49
N PRO A 139 7.20 8.56 35.60
CA PRO A 139 6.63 7.28 36.02
C PRO A 139 7.68 6.38 36.67
N SER A 140 7.30 5.76 37.79
CA SER A 140 8.05 4.69 38.44
C SER A 140 8.09 3.42 37.57
N ALA A 141 8.97 2.47 37.92
CA ALA A 141 9.04 1.17 37.24
C ALA A 141 7.73 0.38 37.35
N GLU A 142 7.01 0.49 38.47
CA GLU A 142 5.72 -0.17 38.67
C GLU A 142 4.63 0.46 37.79
N GLU A 143 4.59 1.79 37.67
CA GLU A 143 3.68 2.47 36.75
C GLU A 143 3.98 2.09 35.30
N ARG A 144 5.27 2.02 34.92
CA ARG A 144 5.69 1.60 33.57
C ARG A 144 5.23 0.20 33.20
N ALA A 145 5.20 -0.74 34.16
CA ALA A 145 4.67 -2.07 33.91
C ALA A 145 3.18 -2.08 33.49
N ARG A 146 2.43 -1.00 33.79
CA ARG A 146 1.03 -0.83 33.39
C ARG A 146 0.87 -0.27 31.97
N PHE A 147 1.94 0.19 31.32
CA PHE A 147 1.89 0.77 29.97
C PHE A 147 1.99 -0.30 28.87
N ARG A 148 1.78 -1.58 29.18
CA ARG A 148 2.06 -2.68 28.25
C ARG A 148 0.85 -3.06 27.42
N TYR A 149 1.09 -3.43 26.16
CA TYR A 149 0.04 -3.97 25.30
C TYR A 149 -0.55 -5.24 25.91
N PRO A 150 -1.84 -5.53 25.69
CA PRO A 150 -2.37 -6.85 25.95
C PRO A 150 -1.79 -7.88 24.97
N GLU A 151 -1.74 -9.13 25.41
CA GLU A 151 -1.31 -10.28 24.63
C GLU A 151 -2.45 -11.28 24.49
N LEU A 152 -2.70 -11.71 23.25
CA LEU A 152 -3.63 -12.77 22.91
C LEU A 152 -2.86 -14.07 22.71
N ARG A 153 -3.29 -15.13 23.40
CA ARG A 153 -2.70 -16.47 23.34
C ARG A 153 -3.77 -17.47 22.92
N VAL A 154 -3.45 -18.29 21.92
CA VAL A 154 -4.34 -19.33 21.40
C VAL A 154 -3.57 -20.65 21.35
N SER A 155 -4.05 -21.64 22.10
CA SER A 155 -3.43 -22.96 22.19
C SER A 155 -4.27 -23.99 21.45
N TRP A 156 -3.61 -24.83 20.66
CA TRP A 156 -4.25 -25.98 20.03
C TRP A 156 -3.40 -27.24 20.25
N HIS A 157 -4.01 -28.28 20.80
CA HIS A 157 -3.32 -29.52 21.18
C HIS A 157 -3.33 -30.60 20.09
N GLY A 158 -3.90 -30.33 18.92
CA GLY A 158 -4.06 -31.32 17.87
C GLY A 158 -5.36 -32.13 17.99
N HIS A 159 -5.82 -32.67 16.87
CA HIS A 159 -6.91 -33.65 16.83
C HIS A 159 -6.42 -34.94 16.19
N ALA A 160 -7.02 -36.08 16.58
CA ALA A 160 -6.74 -37.38 15.96
C ALA A 160 -7.08 -37.40 14.45
N ALA A 161 -8.02 -36.56 14.00
CA ALA A 161 -8.28 -36.27 12.60
C ALA A 161 -8.42 -34.74 12.40
N PRO A 162 -7.51 -34.09 11.65
CA PRO A 162 -7.61 -32.64 11.41
C PRO A 162 -8.82 -32.30 10.52
N PRO A 163 -9.51 -31.17 10.77
CA PRO A 163 -10.70 -30.79 10.01
C PRO A 163 -10.37 -30.44 8.56
N VAL A 164 -11.15 -30.95 7.61
CA VAL A 164 -10.99 -30.66 6.18
C VAL A 164 -11.69 -29.35 5.83
N LEU A 165 -10.97 -28.23 6.00
CA LEU A 165 -11.51 -26.89 5.78
C LEU A 165 -11.05 -26.29 4.44
N ARG A 166 -12.01 -25.77 3.67
CA ARG A 166 -11.76 -25.04 2.40
C ARG A 166 -11.25 -23.60 2.62
N ARG A 167 -11.54 -23.00 3.78
CA ARG A 167 -11.14 -21.64 4.17
C ARG A 167 -9.61 -21.46 4.07
N ALA A 168 -9.14 -20.29 3.65
CA ALA A 168 -7.72 -19.98 3.50
C ALA A 168 -7.06 -19.31 4.71
N TRP A 169 -7.79 -19.11 5.81
CA TRP A 169 -7.35 -18.46 7.05
C TRP A 169 -8.09 -19.09 8.24
N ALA A 170 -7.75 -18.70 9.48
CA ALA A 170 -8.19 -19.33 10.73
C ALA A 170 -7.97 -20.84 10.71
N LYS A 171 -6.70 -21.24 10.57
CA LYS A 171 -6.25 -22.64 10.54
C LYS A 171 -4.92 -22.78 11.26
N PHE A 172 -4.74 -23.88 11.97
CA PHE A 172 -3.44 -24.29 12.52
C PHE A 172 -2.71 -25.22 11.56
N GLN A 173 -1.40 -25.01 11.45
CA GLN A 173 -0.50 -25.90 10.70
C GLN A 173 0.04 -27.02 11.57
N VAL A 174 0.36 -26.70 12.83
CA VAL A 174 0.90 -27.63 13.82
C VAL A 174 0.30 -27.36 15.19
N PRO A 175 0.17 -28.37 16.07
CA PRO A 175 -0.18 -28.15 17.46
C PRO A 175 0.83 -27.23 18.15
N GLY A 176 0.36 -26.41 19.08
CA GLY A 176 1.19 -25.52 19.87
C GLY A 176 0.47 -24.29 20.38
N LEU A 177 1.25 -23.42 21.02
CA LEU A 177 0.83 -22.10 21.48
C LEU A 177 1.15 -21.06 20.40
N TYR A 178 0.15 -20.25 20.06
CA TYR A 178 0.26 -19.11 19.17
C TYR A 178 -0.02 -17.83 19.95
N ALA A 179 0.76 -16.77 19.76
CA ALA A 179 0.55 -15.52 20.46
C ALA A 179 0.81 -14.29 19.58
N THR A 180 0.19 -13.17 19.94
CA THR A 180 0.52 -11.84 19.43
C THR A 180 0.13 -10.76 20.44
N THR A 181 0.87 -9.67 20.49
CA THR A 181 0.40 -8.44 21.13
C THR A 181 -0.69 -7.78 20.29
N VAL A 182 -1.62 -7.08 20.93
CA VAL A 182 -2.78 -6.46 20.25
C VAL A 182 -2.88 -4.98 20.62
N THR A 183 -3.10 -4.12 19.62
CA THR A 183 -3.46 -2.70 19.77
C THR A 183 -4.82 -2.42 19.15
N GLN A 184 -5.45 -1.30 19.53
CA GLN A 184 -6.74 -0.85 19.03
C GLN A 184 -7.84 -1.94 18.96
N PRO A 185 -7.98 -2.82 19.97
CA PRO A 185 -8.88 -3.98 19.91
C PRO A 185 -10.35 -3.60 19.68
N GLY A 186 -10.79 -2.41 20.12
CA GLY A 186 -12.14 -1.93 19.84
C GLY A 186 -12.42 -1.70 18.36
N PHE A 187 -11.44 -1.18 17.61
CA PHE A 187 -11.56 -1.06 16.15
C PHE A 187 -11.46 -2.44 15.48
N PHE A 188 -10.49 -3.26 15.91
CA PHE A 188 -10.27 -4.58 15.33
C PHE A 188 -11.26 -5.64 15.83
N ARG A 189 -12.23 -5.31 16.69
CA ARG A 189 -13.20 -6.27 17.25
C ARG A 189 -13.87 -7.15 16.19
N PRO A 190 -14.42 -6.60 15.08
CA PRO A 190 -15.01 -7.44 14.04
C PRO A 190 -14.02 -8.43 13.43
N TYR A 191 -12.79 -7.96 13.17
CA TYR A 191 -11.72 -8.79 12.63
C TYR A 191 -11.29 -9.88 13.62
N LEU A 192 -11.00 -9.52 14.88
CA LEU A 192 -10.59 -10.46 15.93
C LEU A 192 -11.63 -11.56 16.15
N LEU A 193 -12.93 -11.21 16.15
CA LEU A 193 -14.01 -12.19 16.26
C LEU A 193 -14.13 -13.07 15.01
N GLU A 194 -14.00 -12.48 13.81
CA GLU A 194 -13.96 -13.22 12.55
C GLU A 194 -12.83 -14.27 12.56
N GLN A 195 -11.67 -13.94 13.14
CA GLN A 195 -10.53 -14.85 13.22
C GLN A 195 -10.65 -15.88 14.36
N LEU A 196 -11.10 -15.48 15.56
CA LEU A 196 -11.08 -16.33 16.75
C LEU A 196 -12.21 -17.36 16.76
N ARG A 197 -13.43 -16.99 16.36
CA ARG A 197 -14.59 -17.91 16.40
C ARG A 197 -14.31 -19.22 15.65
N PRO A 198 -13.81 -19.20 14.40
CA PRO A 198 -13.56 -20.46 13.70
C PRO A 198 -12.40 -21.26 14.28
N LEU A 199 -11.42 -20.63 14.95
CA LEU A 199 -10.36 -21.37 15.64
C LEU A 199 -10.90 -22.13 16.85
N VAL A 200 -11.84 -21.53 17.59
CA VAL A 200 -12.50 -22.20 18.73
C VAL A 200 -13.49 -23.26 18.23
N GLU A 201 -14.35 -22.92 17.27
CA GLU A 201 -15.41 -23.79 16.75
C GLU A 201 -14.86 -25.00 15.98
N ASP A 202 -13.92 -24.79 15.06
CA ASP A 202 -13.42 -25.86 14.17
C ASP A 202 -12.27 -26.66 14.82
N PHE A 203 -11.49 -26.04 15.72
CA PHE A 203 -10.28 -26.65 16.29
C PHE A 203 -10.33 -26.84 17.82
N GLY A 204 -11.39 -26.43 18.52
CA GLY A 204 -11.45 -26.52 19.98
C GLY A 204 -10.32 -25.74 20.68
N ALA A 205 -9.83 -24.67 20.04
CA ALA A 205 -8.69 -23.92 20.54
C ALA A 205 -9.01 -23.23 21.88
N THR A 206 -8.05 -23.23 22.78
CA THR A 206 -8.14 -22.53 24.07
C THR A 206 -7.64 -21.10 23.90
N VAL A 207 -8.41 -20.11 24.37
CA VAL A 207 -8.06 -18.69 24.24
C VAL A 207 -7.78 -18.08 25.61
N GLN A 208 -6.66 -17.36 25.71
CA GLN A 208 -6.22 -16.66 26.91
C GLN A 208 -5.80 -15.24 26.55
N VAL A 209 -6.00 -14.31 27.49
CA VAL A 209 -5.60 -12.91 27.34
C VAL A 209 -4.85 -12.45 28.59
N GLY A 210 -3.66 -11.91 28.38
CA GLY A 210 -2.76 -11.43 29.42
C GLY A 210 -2.17 -10.05 29.13
N ILE A 211 -1.26 -9.60 29.99
CA ILE A 211 -0.44 -8.41 29.78
C ILE A 211 0.88 -8.87 29.15
N SER A 212 1.29 -8.26 28.04
CA SER A 212 2.53 -8.60 27.35
C SER A 212 3.78 -8.09 28.09
N GLY A 213 4.95 -8.38 27.54
CA GLY A 213 6.21 -7.72 27.91
C GLY A 213 6.48 -6.39 27.17
N GLN A 214 5.65 -6.01 26.20
CA GLN A 214 5.89 -4.90 25.28
C GLN A 214 5.17 -3.64 25.75
N GLU A 215 5.91 -2.57 26.02
CA GLU A 215 5.35 -1.26 26.39
C GLU A 215 4.77 -0.53 25.16
N VAL A 216 3.69 0.24 25.37
CA VAL A 216 3.10 1.15 24.40
C VAL A 216 3.95 2.41 24.28
N PRO A 217 4.54 2.70 23.11
CA PRO A 217 5.25 3.96 22.90
C PRO A 217 4.37 5.19 23.15
N TYR A 218 4.87 6.16 23.89
CA TYR A 218 4.13 7.38 24.24
C TYR A 218 3.54 8.13 23.03
N PRO A 219 4.21 8.21 21.85
CA PRO A 219 3.62 8.91 20.71
C PRO A 219 2.31 8.28 20.23
N TYR A 220 2.09 6.98 20.50
CA TYR A 220 0.89 6.26 20.09
C TYR A 220 -0.27 6.45 21.07
N ALA A 221 0.00 6.79 22.32
CA ALA A 221 -1.04 7.15 23.29
C ALA A 221 -1.61 8.56 23.07
N MET A 222 -0.88 9.45 22.39
CA MET A 222 -1.18 10.87 22.24
C MET A 222 -1.96 11.24 20.96
N GLU A 223 -2.94 10.43 20.55
CA GLU A 223 -3.91 10.85 19.51
C GLU A 223 -4.60 12.17 19.91
N GLY A 224 -4.43 13.22 19.11
CA GLY A 224 -5.07 14.54 19.32
C GLY A 224 -4.30 15.53 20.22
N VAL A 225 -3.19 15.12 20.83
CA VAL A 225 -2.44 15.94 21.83
C VAL A 225 -1.09 16.45 21.28
N GLY A 226 -0.76 16.16 20.02
CA GLY A 226 0.50 16.59 19.38
C GLY A 226 0.73 18.11 19.39
N ASP A 227 -0.36 18.87 19.47
CA ASP A 227 -0.32 20.33 19.55
C ASP A 227 0.05 20.84 20.97
N GLU A 228 -0.17 20.05 22.02
CA GLU A 228 0.21 20.41 23.41
C GLU A 228 1.68 20.15 23.71
N LEU A 229 2.28 19.10 23.12
CA LEU A 229 3.73 18.83 23.20
C LEU A 229 4.57 19.98 22.64
N SER A 230 4.07 20.64 21.60
CA SER A 230 4.75 21.78 20.96
C SER A 230 4.67 23.07 21.80
N ARG A 231 3.81 23.11 22.83
CA ARG A 231 3.60 24.25 23.73
C ARG A 231 4.22 24.06 25.11
N GLY A 232 4.75 22.87 25.43
CA GLY A 232 5.35 22.55 26.72
C GLY A 232 6.84 22.90 26.83
N THR A 233 7.35 23.04 28.06
CA THR A 233 8.78 23.24 28.36
C THR A 233 9.59 21.93 28.33
N VAL A 234 8.92 20.78 28.25
CA VAL A 234 9.53 19.45 28.28
C VAL A 234 10.04 19.06 26.89
N SER A 235 11.32 18.71 26.79
CA SER A 235 11.92 18.30 25.52
C SER A 235 11.53 16.87 25.12
N ALA A 236 11.56 16.58 23.81
CA ALA A 236 11.38 15.20 23.32
C ALA A 236 12.44 14.23 23.88
N ALA A 237 13.65 14.72 24.17
CA ALA A 237 14.71 13.93 24.79
C ALA A 237 14.38 13.55 26.24
N ASP A 238 13.74 14.45 27.00
CA ASP A 238 13.31 14.15 28.37
C ASP A 238 12.14 13.16 28.39
N LEU A 239 11.19 13.28 27.46
CA LEU A 239 10.15 12.26 27.29
C LEU A 239 10.74 10.90 26.94
N ALA A 240 11.68 10.86 25.99
CA ALA A 240 12.35 9.62 25.58
C ALA A 240 13.16 8.96 26.71
N ARG A 241 13.63 9.74 27.70
CA ARG A 241 14.34 9.22 28.88
C ARG A 241 13.41 8.49 29.84
N HIS A 242 12.18 8.98 30.01
CA HIS A 242 11.28 8.52 31.08
C HIS A 242 10.12 7.65 30.57
N PHE A 243 9.75 7.76 29.30
CA PHE A 243 8.60 7.07 28.70
C PHE A 243 9.02 6.10 27.59
N PRO A 244 8.19 5.08 27.30
CA PRO A 244 8.46 4.15 26.21
C PRO A 244 8.48 4.88 24.87
N THR A 245 9.50 4.62 24.05
CA THR A 245 9.64 5.23 22.72
C THR A 245 9.48 4.18 21.62
N PRO A 246 9.14 4.59 20.38
CA PRO A 246 9.15 3.67 19.26
C PRO A 246 10.59 3.19 19.01
N LEU A 247 10.86 1.92 19.34
CA LEU A 247 12.12 1.28 19.03
C LEU A 247 12.01 0.69 17.61
N LEU A 248 12.76 1.24 16.66
CA LEU A 248 12.75 0.74 15.27
C LEU A 248 13.17 -0.73 15.19
N SER A 249 14.05 -1.18 16.08
CA SER A 249 14.46 -2.59 16.20
C SER A 249 13.35 -3.53 16.68
N ALA A 250 12.24 -3.00 17.20
CA ALA A 250 11.08 -3.77 17.63
C ALA A 250 9.93 -3.72 16.62
N VAL A 251 10.07 -2.96 15.52
CA VAL A 251 9.09 -2.91 14.42
C VAL A 251 9.54 -3.91 13.36
N GLY A 252 8.94 -5.09 13.38
CA GLY A 252 9.31 -6.21 12.52
C GLY A 252 8.33 -6.49 11.38
N ASP A 253 8.81 -7.24 10.38
CA ASP A 253 8.02 -7.87 9.29
C ASP A 253 8.37 -9.36 9.16
N GLU A 254 9.10 -9.95 10.11
CA GLU A 254 9.74 -11.25 9.97
C GLU A 254 8.73 -12.37 9.68
N VAL A 255 7.53 -12.25 10.24
CA VAL A 255 6.41 -13.17 9.98
C VAL A 255 5.90 -13.03 8.54
N ALA A 256 5.72 -11.80 8.05
CA ALA A 256 5.30 -11.53 6.68
C ALA A 256 6.37 -11.92 5.65
N ASP A 257 7.63 -11.71 5.99
CA ASP A 257 8.80 -12.02 5.16
C ASP A 257 9.16 -13.51 5.16
N GLY A 258 8.55 -14.30 6.05
CA GLY A 258 8.87 -15.72 6.20
C GLY A 258 10.26 -15.97 6.77
N THR A 259 10.81 -14.99 7.50
CA THR A 259 12.12 -15.05 8.15
C THR A 259 12.03 -15.29 9.66
N TRP A 260 10.81 -15.48 10.19
CA TRP A 260 10.59 -15.80 11.60
C TRP A 260 11.22 -17.15 11.98
N GLU A 261 12.15 -17.14 12.93
CA GLU A 261 12.79 -18.34 13.45
C GLU A 261 12.05 -18.89 14.68
N PHE A 262 11.63 -20.15 14.62
CA PHE A 262 10.95 -20.81 15.73
C PHE A 262 11.92 -21.25 16.82
N ALA A 263 11.81 -20.65 18.00
CA ALA A 263 12.52 -21.11 19.20
C ALA A 263 11.69 -22.16 19.96
N PRO A 264 12.28 -23.29 20.38
CA PRO A 264 11.59 -24.26 21.22
C PRO A 264 11.05 -23.62 22.50
N GLY A 265 9.78 -23.91 22.83
CA GLY A 265 9.11 -23.37 24.02
C GLY A 265 8.62 -21.93 23.92
N GLN A 266 8.87 -21.23 22.80
CA GLN A 266 8.29 -19.90 22.55
C GLN A 266 6.98 -20.02 21.74
N PRO A 267 6.03 -19.08 21.92
CA PRO A 267 4.83 -19.01 21.10
C PRO A 267 5.16 -18.82 19.62
N ARG A 268 4.33 -19.41 18.75
CA ARG A 268 4.33 -19.12 17.31
C ARG A 268 3.55 -17.82 17.03
N PRO A 269 3.82 -17.11 15.93
CA PRO A 269 3.04 -15.91 15.58
C PRO A 269 1.56 -16.25 15.32
N LEU A 270 0.66 -15.55 16.03
CA LEU A 270 -0.79 -15.69 15.81
C LEU A 270 -1.29 -14.86 14.60
N ALA A 271 -0.59 -13.77 14.29
CA ALA A 271 -0.91 -12.84 13.21
C ALA A 271 0.38 -12.37 12.49
N LEU A 272 0.22 -11.71 11.33
CA LEU A 272 1.33 -11.16 10.56
C LEU A 272 2.03 -9.98 11.24
N PHE A 273 1.32 -9.21 12.06
CA PHE A 273 1.82 -7.98 12.67
C PHE A 273 1.51 -7.97 14.17
N ASP A 274 2.48 -7.53 14.96
CA ASP A 274 2.33 -7.28 16.38
C ASP A 274 1.76 -5.87 16.65
N ALA A 275 1.48 -5.56 17.91
CA ALA A 275 0.86 -4.30 18.29
C ALA A 275 1.67 -3.06 17.90
N VAL A 276 3.00 -3.10 18.10
CA VAL A 276 3.88 -1.94 17.82
C VAL A 276 3.98 -1.69 16.32
N ARG A 277 4.07 -2.74 15.50
CA ARG A 277 4.04 -2.60 14.04
C ARG A 277 2.71 -2.04 13.54
N VAL A 278 1.60 -2.48 14.13
CA VAL A 278 0.27 -1.95 13.80
C VAL A 278 0.20 -0.46 14.13
N ASP A 279 0.48 -0.04 15.37
CA ASP A 279 0.40 1.38 15.76
C ASP A 279 1.35 2.27 14.94
N PHE A 280 2.57 1.82 14.65
CA PHE A 280 3.50 2.52 13.75
C PHE A 280 2.85 2.80 12.40
N SER A 281 2.23 1.79 11.81
CA SER A 281 1.58 1.89 10.50
C SER A 281 0.32 2.75 10.55
N LEU A 282 -0.49 2.66 11.61
CA LEU A 282 -1.67 3.51 11.78
C LEU A 282 -1.29 5.00 11.82
N ARG A 283 -0.19 5.36 12.48
CA ARG A 283 0.31 6.75 12.48
C ARG A 283 0.84 7.19 11.12
N ARG A 284 1.52 6.29 10.42
CA ARG A 284 2.02 6.56 9.06
C ARG A 284 0.88 6.73 8.06
N LEU A 285 -0.21 5.97 8.20
CA LEU A 285 -1.42 6.17 7.38
C LEU A 285 -1.93 7.60 7.51
N VAL A 286 -2.19 8.07 8.74
CA VAL A 286 -2.66 9.45 8.97
C VAL A 286 -1.73 10.49 8.37
N HIS A 287 -0.42 10.31 8.54
CA HIS A 287 0.59 11.22 8.00
C HIS A 287 0.59 11.27 6.47
N TYR A 288 0.54 10.11 5.81
CA TYR A 288 0.65 10.03 4.35
C TYR A 288 -0.66 10.31 3.62
N THR A 289 -1.80 9.91 4.18
CA THR A 289 -3.12 10.01 3.55
C THR A 289 -3.85 11.29 3.94
N GLY A 290 -3.51 11.87 5.08
CA GLY A 290 -4.21 13.02 5.65
C GLY A 290 -5.59 12.67 6.20
N THR A 291 -5.88 11.40 6.44
CA THR A 291 -7.18 10.92 6.90
C THR A 291 -7.05 10.05 8.14
N ASP A 292 -8.10 9.99 8.95
CA ASP A 292 -8.14 9.04 10.07
C ASP A 292 -8.16 7.61 9.51
N TRP A 293 -7.23 6.78 9.97
CA TRP A 293 -7.08 5.40 9.55
C TRP A 293 -8.36 4.56 9.77
N ARG A 294 -9.23 4.94 10.72
CA ARG A 294 -10.53 4.30 10.99
C ARG A 294 -11.54 4.47 9.85
N THR A 295 -11.31 5.45 8.98
CA THR A 295 -12.18 5.71 7.83
C THR A 295 -11.76 4.90 6.59
N ILE A 296 -10.57 4.30 6.60
CA ILE A 296 -10.08 3.47 5.50
C ILE A 296 -10.95 2.20 5.37
N GLN A 297 -11.43 1.98 4.16
CA GLN A 297 -12.27 0.85 3.79
C GLN A 297 -11.41 -0.31 3.25
N PRO A 298 -11.81 -1.57 3.45
CA PRO A 298 -11.01 -2.75 3.08
C PRO A 298 -11.01 -3.06 1.58
N TRP A 299 -11.74 -2.29 0.76
CA TRP A 299 -11.76 -2.37 -0.69
C TRP A 299 -11.03 -1.17 -1.26
N ILE A 300 -9.81 -1.39 -1.74
CA ILE A 300 -8.87 -0.31 -2.00
C ILE A 300 -8.59 -0.19 -3.51
N LEU A 301 -8.68 1.04 -4.01
CA LEU A 301 -8.15 1.44 -5.31
C LEU A 301 -6.89 2.28 -5.09
N LEU A 302 -5.83 1.94 -5.81
CA LEU A 302 -4.58 2.68 -5.83
C LEU A 302 -4.40 3.28 -7.21
N THR A 303 -4.11 4.58 -7.28
CA THR A 303 -3.94 5.29 -8.55
C THR A 303 -2.67 6.14 -8.56
N ASN A 304 -2.04 6.25 -9.73
CA ASN A 304 -0.83 7.04 -9.95
C ASN A 304 -1.11 8.42 -10.56
N TYR A 305 -2.37 8.80 -10.72
CA TYR A 305 -2.74 10.00 -11.45
C TYR A 305 -3.94 10.73 -10.88
N HIS A 306 -3.78 12.03 -10.67
CA HIS A 306 -4.78 12.87 -9.98
C HIS A 306 -6.15 12.87 -10.66
N ARG A 307 -6.24 12.69 -11.99
CA ARG A 307 -7.54 12.67 -12.68
C ARG A 307 -8.46 11.53 -12.20
N TYR A 308 -7.92 10.42 -11.69
CA TYR A 308 -8.75 9.37 -11.09
C TYR A 308 -9.38 9.82 -9.78
N VAL A 309 -8.74 10.74 -9.05
CA VAL A 309 -9.31 11.38 -7.86
C VAL A 309 -10.53 12.20 -8.25
N ASP A 310 -10.41 13.04 -9.28
CA ASP A 310 -11.53 13.86 -9.77
C ASP A 310 -12.74 13.00 -10.15
N GLN A 311 -12.49 11.92 -10.90
CA GLN A 311 -13.54 10.97 -11.32
C GLN A 311 -14.13 10.21 -10.12
N PHE A 312 -13.32 9.86 -9.12
CA PHE A 312 -13.80 9.18 -7.92
C PHE A 312 -14.65 10.07 -7.04
N VAL A 313 -14.26 11.33 -6.86
CA VAL A 313 -15.04 12.31 -6.12
C VAL A 313 -16.37 12.57 -6.83
N GLN A 314 -16.35 12.76 -8.16
CA GLN A 314 -17.57 12.92 -8.95
C GLN A 314 -18.51 11.71 -8.81
N TRP A 315 -17.98 10.49 -8.95
CA TRP A 315 -18.75 9.26 -8.75
C TRP A 315 -19.30 9.16 -7.31
N ALA A 316 -18.48 9.45 -6.30
CA ALA A 316 -18.89 9.42 -4.91
C ALA A 316 -20.02 10.40 -4.60
N LEU A 317 -19.97 11.62 -5.15
CA LEU A 317 -21.07 12.58 -5.03
C LEU A 317 -22.35 12.06 -5.67
N ALA A 318 -22.26 11.40 -6.83
CA ALA A 318 -23.41 10.78 -7.47
C ALA A 318 -24.02 9.67 -6.58
N GLU A 319 -23.20 8.82 -5.97
CA GLU A 319 -23.63 7.77 -5.03
C GLU A 319 -24.30 8.35 -3.76
N LEU A 320 -23.78 9.48 -3.25
CA LEU A 320 -24.38 10.20 -2.13
C LEU A 320 -25.69 10.90 -2.48
N ALA A 321 -25.93 11.18 -3.77
CA ALA A 321 -27.18 11.75 -4.25
C ALA A 321 -28.30 10.69 -4.46
N VAL A 322 -27.95 9.41 -4.67
CA VAL A 322 -28.94 8.32 -4.87
C VAL A 322 -29.79 8.11 -3.61
N PRO A 323 -31.10 8.40 -3.61
CA PRO A 323 -31.95 8.23 -2.43
C PRO A 323 -31.86 6.79 -1.88
N ASP A 324 -31.74 6.67 -0.56
CA ASP A 324 -31.60 5.38 0.15
C ASP A 324 -30.44 4.47 -0.32
N GLY A 325 -29.47 5.04 -1.04
CA GLY A 325 -28.25 4.35 -1.41
C GLY A 325 -27.40 3.93 -0.20
N PRO A 326 -26.49 2.95 -0.38
CA PRO A 326 -25.75 2.35 0.72
C PRO A 326 -24.67 3.26 1.30
N TYR A 327 -24.23 4.28 0.56
CA TYR A 327 -23.18 5.21 0.98
C TYR A 327 -23.73 6.37 1.81
N ASP A 328 -22.99 6.85 2.82
CA ASP A 328 -23.47 7.93 3.70
C ASP A 328 -22.54 9.15 3.74
N ARG A 329 -21.24 8.96 3.56
CA ARG A 329 -20.27 10.07 3.55
C ARG A 329 -19.01 9.76 2.77
N LEU A 330 -18.46 10.80 2.15
CA LEU A 330 -17.13 10.85 1.55
C LEU A 330 -16.19 11.60 2.49
N VAL A 331 -15.15 10.93 2.99
CA VAL A 331 -14.07 11.54 3.77
C VAL A 331 -12.96 12.00 2.83
N LEU A 332 -12.51 13.23 3.03
CA LEU A 332 -11.51 13.92 2.22
C LEU A 332 -10.17 14.03 3.00
N PRO A 333 -9.03 14.15 2.29
CA PRO A 333 -7.76 14.48 2.92
C PRO A 333 -7.86 15.77 3.74
N GLY A 334 -7.28 15.78 4.94
CA GLY A 334 -7.40 16.86 5.91
C GLY A 334 -8.58 16.73 6.88
N GLY A 335 -9.38 15.65 6.77
CA GLY A 335 -10.45 15.32 7.73
C GLY A 335 -11.81 15.94 7.42
N GLY A 336 -11.93 16.73 6.34
CA GLY A 336 -13.24 17.19 5.85
C GLY A 336 -14.11 16.02 5.39
N CYS A 337 -15.42 16.17 5.43
CA CYS A 337 -16.33 15.17 4.85
C CYS A 337 -17.53 15.82 4.15
N VAL A 338 -17.99 15.15 3.10
CA VAL A 338 -19.27 15.42 2.45
C VAL A 338 -20.22 14.30 2.85
N ARG A 339 -21.40 14.63 3.37
CA ARG A 339 -22.44 13.68 3.77
C ARG A 339 -23.59 13.67 2.77
N ARG A 340 -24.31 12.56 2.75
CA ARG A 340 -25.59 12.45 2.06
C ARG A 340 -26.56 13.54 2.56
N GLY A 341 -27.13 14.29 1.63
CA GLY A 341 -28.06 15.38 1.93
C GLY A 341 -27.40 16.73 2.20
N ASP A 342 -26.06 16.82 2.18
CA ASP A 342 -25.39 18.12 2.17
C ASP A 342 -25.75 18.90 0.90
N ASP A 343 -25.79 20.22 1.02
CA ASP A 343 -26.00 21.12 -0.12
C ASP A 343 -24.88 20.94 -1.17
N PRO A 344 -25.20 20.80 -2.47
CA PRO A 344 -24.19 20.57 -3.51
C PRO A 344 -23.09 21.64 -3.55
N ALA A 345 -23.42 22.92 -3.37
CA ALA A 345 -22.42 23.99 -3.41
C ALA A 345 -21.50 23.94 -2.18
N ALA A 346 -22.05 23.59 -1.00
CA ALA A 346 -21.25 23.37 0.20
C ALA A 346 -20.32 22.14 0.05
N ALA A 347 -20.79 21.06 -0.56
CA ALA A 347 -20.00 19.88 -0.85
C ALA A 347 -18.82 20.18 -1.79
N GLU A 348 -19.08 20.91 -2.88
CA GLU A 348 -18.05 21.37 -3.82
C GLU A 348 -17.01 22.26 -3.14
N ALA A 349 -17.45 23.20 -2.29
CA ALA A 349 -16.55 24.06 -1.52
C ALA A 349 -15.67 23.25 -0.56
N ALA A 350 -16.21 22.24 0.12
CA ALA A 350 -15.46 21.37 1.01
C ALA A 350 -14.39 20.55 0.25
N ILE A 351 -14.73 20.04 -0.93
CA ILE A 351 -13.79 19.32 -1.81
C ILE A 351 -12.67 20.26 -2.29
N ALA A 352 -13.01 21.47 -2.74
CA ALA A 352 -12.05 22.45 -3.20
C ALA A 352 -11.10 22.93 -2.09
N ALA A 353 -11.60 23.00 -0.84
CA ALA A 353 -10.83 23.42 0.33
C ALA A 353 -9.94 22.30 0.92
N ALA A 354 -10.11 21.04 0.49
CA ALA A 354 -9.36 19.91 1.02
C ALA A 354 -7.84 20.10 0.78
N PRO A 355 -6.99 20.08 1.83
CA PRO A 355 -5.56 20.37 1.70
C PRO A 355 -4.75 19.16 1.18
N TRP A 356 -5.24 18.49 0.13
CA TRP A 356 -4.67 17.24 -0.38
C TRP A 356 -3.19 17.36 -0.76
N HIS A 357 -2.73 18.51 -1.25
CA HIS A 357 -1.34 18.77 -1.63
C HIS A 357 -0.35 18.75 -0.45
N ARG A 358 -0.84 18.78 0.80
CA ARG A 358 0.01 18.64 2.00
C ARG A 358 0.38 17.19 2.30
N PHE A 359 -0.26 16.23 1.63
CA PHE A 359 -0.09 14.80 1.89
C PHE A 359 0.55 14.12 0.69
N GLN A 360 1.55 13.28 0.94
CA GLN A 360 2.29 12.60 -0.13
C GLN A 360 1.40 11.64 -0.92
N MET A 361 0.46 10.97 -0.25
CA MET A 361 -0.41 9.95 -0.85
C MET A 361 -1.87 10.14 -0.39
N PRO A 362 -2.56 11.21 -0.84
CA PRO A 362 -3.87 11.59 -0.30
C PRO A 362 -4.92 10.48 -0.40
N GLY A 363 -5.64 10.24 0.69
CA GLY A 363 -6.68 9.21 0.79
C GLY A 363 -8.11 9.78 0.75
N TYR A 364 -8.98 9.12 0.01
CA TYR A 364 -10.41 9.44 -0.11
C TYR A 364 -11.22 8.19 0.24
N HIS A 365 -12.20 8.33 1.13
CA HIS A 365 -12.93 7.17 1.66
C HIS A 365 -14.43 7.39 1.51
N LEU A 366 -15.07 6.60 0.64
CA LEU A 366 -16.52 6.57 0.52
C LEU A 366 -17.06 5.49 1.45
N LEU A 367 -17.70 5.91 2.54
CA LEU A 367 -18.19 5.04 3.59
C LEU A 367 -19.63 4.62 3.29
N ARG A 368 -19.95 3.40 3.73
CA ARG A 368 -21.31 2.87 3.76
C ARG A 368 -21.95 3.10 5.12
N ARG A 369 -23.28 3.17 5.13
CA ARG A 369 -24.09 3.18 6.36
C ARG A 369 -23.72 1.97 7.23
N GLU A 370 -23.72 2.18 8.54
CA GLU A 370 -23.43 1.12 9.50
C GLU A 370 -24.36 -0.08 9.28
N GLY A 371 -23.79 -1.30 9.31
CA GLY A 371 -24.52 -2.53 9.02
C GLY A 371 -24.81 -2.81 7.54
N GLN A 372 -24.55 -1.87 6.61
CA GLN A 372 -24.75 -2.08 5.17
C GLN A 372 -23.48 -2.52 4.42
N GLY A 373 -22.52 -3.11 5.13
CA GLY A 373 -21.26 -3.60 4.58
C GLY A 373 -20.17 -2.52 4.47
N GLN A 374 -19.14 -2.79 3.68
CA GLN A 374 -17.90 -2.02 3.65
C GLN A 374 -17.82 -1.16 2.37
N GLY A 375 -17.39 0.09 2.50
CA GLY A 375 -17.27 1.04 1.40
C GLY A 375 -16.02 0.86 0.54
N VAL A 376 -15.55 1.94 -0.08
CA VAL A 376 -14.37 1.95 -0.97
C VAL A 376 -13.40 3.04 -0.53
N THR A 377 -12.10 2.73 -0.60
CA THR A 377 -11.02 3.71 -0.41
C THR A 377 -10.24 3.88 -1.70
N LEU A 378 -10.01 5.12 -2.09
CA LEU A 378 -9.07 5.47 -3.14
C LEU A 378 -7.86 6.19 -2.52
N VAL A 379 -6.66 5.73 -2.86
CA VAL A 379 -5.41 6.42 -2.50
C VAL A 379 -4.68 6.81 -3.77
N ASN A 380 -4.39 8.11 -3.92
CA ASN A 380 -3.49 8.57 -4.95
C ASN A 380 -2.05 8.40 -4.47
N ILE A 381 -1.39 7.34 -4.92
CA ILE A 381 -0.05 6.96 -4.46
C ILE A 381 1.06 7.78 -5.15
N GLY A 382 0.69 8.62 -6.13
CA GLY A 382 1.66 9.31 -6.97
C GLY A 382 2.42 8.34 -7.86
N VAL A 383 3.68 8.65 -8.16
CA VAL A 383 4.50 7.87 -9.09
C VAL A 383 5.71 7.30 -8.37
N GLY A 384 5.96 6.01 -8.60
CA GLY A 384 7.20 5.34 -8.26
C GLY A 384 7.04 4.17 -7.28
N PRO A 385 7.93 3.16 -7.38
CA PRO A 385 7.89 1.99 -6.51
C PRO A 385 8.01 2.31 -5.02
N SER A 386 8.77 3.34 -4.65
CA SER A 386 8.98 3.71 -3.25
C SER A 386 7.66 4.10 -2.55
N ASN A 387 6.80 4.87 -3.22
CA ASN A 387 5.49 5.23 -2.69
C ASN A 387 4.57 4.00 -2.64
N ALA A 388 4.54 3.21 -3.72
CA ALA A 388 3.76 1.98 -3.80
C ALA A 388 4.09 0.99 -2.67
N LYS A 389 5.38 0.78 -2.38
CA LYS A 389 5.83 -0.02 -1.22
C LYS A 389 5.39 0.62 0.10
N THR A 390 5.68 1.90 0.30
CA THR A 390 5.43 2.60 1.57
C THR A 390 3.96 2.56 1.97
N ILE A 391 3.04 2.89 1.05
CA ILE A 391 1.61 2.89 1.39
C ILE A 391 1.07 1.50 1.69
N THR A 392 1.54 0.48 0.95
CA THR A 392 1.07 -0.90 1.12
C THR A 392 1.64 -1.56 2.37
N ASP A 393 2.87 -1.21 2.80
CA ASP A 393 3.43 -1.62 4.10
C ASP A 393 2.49 -1.22 5.25
N HIS A 394 1.84 -0.06 5.13
CA HIS A 394 0.97 0.47 6.16
C HIS A 394 -0.50 0.07 6.00
N LEU A 395 -1.05 0.07 4.78
CA LEU A 395 -2.42 -0.39 4.54
C LEU A 395 -2.62 -1.85 4.95
N ALA A 396 -1.57 -2.67 4.84
CA ALA A 396 -1.64 -4.07 5.18
C ALA A 396 -2.06 -4.34 6.63
N VAL A 397 -1.74 -3.49 7.61
CA VAL A 397 -2.11 -3.74 9.01
C VAL A 397 -3.63 -3.65 9.24
N LEU A 398 -4.36 -2.99 8.35
CA LEU A 398 -5.83 -2.92 8.36
C LEU A 398 -6.50 -4.16 7.74
N ARG A 399 -5.71 -5.13 7.25
CA ARG A 399 -6.18 -6.40 6.70
C ARG A 399 -7.23 -6.23 5.59
N PRO A 400 -6.97 -5.39 4.57
CA PRO A 400 -7.92 -5.18 3.46
C PRO A 400 -8.28 -6.50 2.77
N HIS A 401 -9.46 -6.55 2.16
CA HIS A 401 -9.88 -7.70 1.39
C HIS A 401 -9.27 -7.71 -0.01
N CYS A 402 -8.99 -6.53 -0.58
CA CYS A 402 -8.37 -6.41 -1.89
C CYS A 402 -7.78 -5.01 -2.08
N TRP A 403 -6.66 -4.90 -2.79
CA TRP A 403 -6.28 -3.66 -3.47
C TRP A 403 -6.14 -3.85 -4.99
N LEU A 404 -6.60 -2.87 -5.76
CA LEU A 404 -6.46 -2.85 -7.20
C LEU A 404 -5.63 -1.63 -7.63
N MET A 405 -4.63 -1.87 -8.47
CA MET A 405 -3.97 -0.80 -9.21
C MET A 405 -4.86 -0.38 -10.38
N VAL A 406 -5.33 0.87 -10.35
CA VAL A 406 -6.12 1.54 -11.40
C VAL A 406 -5.40 2.83 -11.76
N GLY A 407 -4.51 2.75 -12.75
CA GLY A 407 -3.67 3.86 -13.15
C GLY A 407 -3.34 3.88 -14.63
N HIS A 408 -2.47 4.79 -15.04
CA HIS A 408 -2.01 4.84 -16.42
C HIS A 408 -0.74 4.02 -16.65
N CYS A 409 -0.48 3.67 -17.91
CA CYS A 409 0.72 2.98 -18.35
C CYS A 409 1.14 3.42 -19.76
N GLY A 410 2.39 3.15 -20.13
CA GLY A 410 2.86 3.25 -21.50
C GLY A 410 2.56 1.95 -22.27
N GLY A 411 1.92 2.06 -23.43
CA GLY A 411 1.63 0.93 -24.33
C GLY A 411 2.86 0.55 -25.15
N LEU A 412 3.28 -0.72 -25.08
CA LEU A 412 4.50 -1.19 -25.76
C LEU A 412 4.20 -1.82 -27.13
N ARG A 413 2.95 -2.18 -27.42
CA ARG A 413 2.56 -2.86 -28.66
C ARG A 413 2.02 -1.87 -29.67
N GLN A 414 2.39 -2.07 -30.93
CA GLN A 414 1.92 -1.23 -32.04
C GLN A 414 0.39 -1.27 -32.15
N SER A 415 -0.23 -2.44 -31.93
CA SER A 415 -1.68 -2.64 -32.03
C SER A 415 -2.50 -1.98 -30.92
N GLN A 416 -1.88 -1.52 -29.83
CA GLN A 416 -2.59 -0.81 -28.77
C GLN A 416 -2.91 0.61 -29.22
N GLN A 417 -3.98 1.19 -28.70
CA GLN A 417 -4.32 2.60 -28.85
C GLN A 417 -4.27 3.27 -27.48
N ILE A 418 -4.04 4.59 -27.44
CA ILE A 418 -4.24 5.37 -26.22
C ILE A 418 -5.69 5.17 -25.78
N GLY A 419 -5.91 4.89 -24.49
CA GLY A 419 -7.20 4.56 -23.87
C GLY A 419 -7.58 3.08 -23.90
N ASP A 420 -6.78 2.21 -24.53
CA ASP A 420 -6.89 0.77 -24.31
C ASP A 420 -6.56 0.40 -22.86
N TYR A 421 -7.12 -0.71 -22.41
CA TYR A 421 -6.89 -1.29 -21.09
C TYR A 421 -5.88 -2.43 -21.13
N VAL A 422 -5.14 -2.58 -20.05
CA VAL A 422 -4.16 -3.65 -19.85
C VAL A 422 -4.45 -4.36 -18.54
N LEU A 423 -4.82 -5.64 -18.63
CA LEU A 423 -4.98 -6.52 -17.49
C LEU A 423 -3.67 -7.26 -17.25
N ALA A 424 -3.00 -7.01 -16.13
CA ALA A 424 -1.74 -7.68 -15.84
C ALA A 424 -2.00 -9.14 -15.42
N HIS A 425 -1.37 -10.08 -16.12
CA HIS A 425 -1.32 -11.51 -15.71
C HIS A 425 0.05 -11.94 -15.16
N GLY A 426 1.01 -11.01 -15.15
CA GLY A 426 2.38 -11.24 -14.73
C GLY A 426 3.17 -9.93 -14.75
N TYR A 427 4.29 -9.91 -14.04
CA TYR A 427 5.06 -8.69 -13.80
C TYR A 427 6.54 -8.93 -14.06
N LEU A 428 7.16 -8.09 -14.89
CA LEU A 428 8.62 -7.99 -14.97
C LEU A 428 9.04 -6.90 -13.97
N ARG A 429 9.51 -7.34 -12.80
CA ARG A 429 9.93 -6.45 -11.72
C ARG A 429 11.31 -5.85 -12.00
N ARG A 430 11.32 -4.55 -12.30
CA ARG A 430 12.49 -3.69 -12.46
C ARG A 430 12.40 -2.45 -11.56
N ASP A 431 11.63 -2.61 -10.50
CA ASP A 431 11.37 -1.66 -9.43
C ASP A 431 12.45 -1.71 -8.34
N SER A 432 13.15 -2.84 -8.19
CA SER A 432 14.31 -3.07 -7.30
C SER A 432 14.05 -2.92 -5.79
N ILE A 433 12.95 -2.27 -5.40
CA ILE A 433 12.67 -1.84 -4.02
C ILE A 433 12.28 -3.00 -3.09
N LEU A 434 11.97 -4.17 -3.64
CA LEU A 434 11.58 -5.37 -2.89
C LEU A 434 12.48 -6.57 -3.21
N ASP A 435 13.60 -6.38 -3.90
CA ASP A 435 14.39 -7.51 -4.40
C ASP A 435 14.99 -8.35 -3.26
N ASP A 436 15.33 -7.74 -2.12
CA ASP A 436 15.83 -8.49 -0.96
C ASP A 436 14.73 -9.26 -0.21
N LEU A 437 13.49 -8.73 -0.21
CA LEU A 437 12.36 -9.31 0.53
C LEU A 437 11.57 -10.32 -0.31
N VAL A 438 11.49 -10.05 -1.62
CA VAL A 438 10.84 -10.89 -2.61
C VAL A 438 11.76 -10.91 -3.82
N PRO A 439 12.72 -11.85 -3.91
CA PRO A 439 13.65 -11.91 -5.03
C PRO A 439 12.94 -11.94 -6.40
N PRO A 440 13.51 -11.33 -7.46
CA PRO A 440 12.87 -11.28 -8.78
C PRO A 440 12.54 -12.66 -9.41
N GLU A 441 13.20 -13.73 -8.97
CA GLU A 441 12.92 -15.12 -9.35
C GLU A 441 11.67 -15.70 -8.68
N VAL A 442 11.18 -15.09 -7.60
CA VAL A 442 9.95 -15.52 -6.93
C VAL A 442 8.76 -15.17 -7.82
N PRO A 443 7.96 -16.16 -8.26
CA PRO A 443 6.84 -15.90 -9.15
C PRO A 443 5.73 -15.18 -8.38
N ILE A 444 5.34 -14.00 -8.86
CA ILE A 444 4.15 -13.28 -8.37
C ILE A 444 2.95 -13.69 -9.24
N PRO A 445 2.07 -14.59 -8.76
CA PRO A 445 1.00 -15.12 -9.58
C PRO A 445 -0.11 -14.08 -9.80
N ALA A 446 -0.86 -14.21 -10.89
CA ALA A 446 -2.15 -13.56 -10.99
C ALA A 446 -3.20 -14.33 -10.16
N LEU A 447 -4.04 -13.62 -9.41
CA LEU A 447 -5.10 -14.23 -8.63
C LEU A 447 -6.34 -14.42 -9.50
N ALA A 448 -6.69 -15.68 -9.79
CA ALA A 448 -7.78 -16.03 -10.71
C ALA A 448 -9.09 -15.31 -10.38
N GLU A 449 -9.45 -15.21 -9.11
CA GLU A 449 -10.67 -14.56 -8.63
C GLU A 449 -10.68 -13.07 -8.99
N VAL A 450 -9.54 -12.38 -8.79
CA VAL A 450 -9.39 -10.96 -9.12
C VAL A 450 -9.33 -10.73 -10.63
N GLN A 451 -8.66 -11.61 -11.38
CA GLN A 451 -8.58 -11.52 -12.85
C GLN A 451 -9.96 -11.67 -13.49
N LEU A 452 -10.74 -12.66 -13.04
CA LEU A 452 -12.09 -12.88 -13.54
C LEU A 452 -13.01 -11.70 -13.19
N ALA A 453 -12.91 -11.15 -11.98
CA ALA A 453 -13.69 -9.97 -11.60
C ALA A 453 -13.34 -8.73 -12.44
N LEU A 454 -12.04 -8.47 -12.70
CA LEU A 454 -11.62 -7.36 -13.55
C LEU A 454 -12.09 -7.53 -15.00
N GLN A 455 -12.01 -8.75 -15.55
CA GLN A 455 -12.47 -9.02 -16.92
C GLN A 455 -14.00 -8.90 -17.04
N GLU A 456 -14.75 -9.41 -16.07
CA GLU A 456 -16.22 -9.30 -16.03
C GLU A 456 -16.65 -7.84 -15.80
N ALA A 457 -15.97 -7.10 -14.93
CA ALA A 457 -16.21 -5.68 -14.72
C ALA A 457 -15.95 -4.88 -16.00
N ALA A 458 -14.85 -5.17 -16.71
CA ALA A 458 -14.55 -4.56 -18.00
C ALA A 458 -15.67 -4.82 -19.01
N ALA A 459 -16.15 -6.06 -19.12
CA ALA A 459 -17.25 -6.42 -20.01
C ALA A 459 -18.56 -5.68 -19.66
N ARG A 460 -18.88 -5.54 -18.37
CA ARG A 460 -20.10 -4.84 -17.91
C ARG A 460 -20.07 -3.35 -18.21
N VAL A 461 -18.95 -2.70 -17.89
CA VAL A 461 -18.83 -1.24 -18.00
C VAL A 461 -18.68 -0.80 -19.45
N THR A 462 -17.90 -1.54 -20.25
CA THR A 462 -17.71 -1.21 -21.67
C THR A 462 -18.88 -1.66 -22.55
N GLY A 463 -19.68 -2.63 -22.10
CA GLY A 463 -20.68 -3.32 -22.91
C GLY A 463 -20.09 -4.31 -23.93
N ASP A 464 -18.76 -4.44 -24.01
CA ASP A 464 -18.06 -5.28 -24.97
C ASP A 464 -17.83 -6.71 -24.42
N ARG A 465 -17.92 -7.71 -25.29
CA ARG A 465 -17.63 -9.12 -24.95
C ARG A 465 -16.83 -9.80 -26.06
N GLY A 466 -16.18 -10.92 -25.72
CA GLY A 466 -15.43 -11.74 -26.66
C GLY A 466 -14.38 -10.94 -27.43
N GLU A 467 -14.40 -11.02 -28.75
CA GLU A 467 -13.46 -10.30 -29.62
C GLU A 467 -13.60 -8.77 -29.53
N ALA A 468 -14.79 -8.24 -29.24
CA ALA A 468 -14.96 -6.80 -29.07
C ALA A 468 -14.18 -6.27 -27.87
N LEU A 469 -14.25 -6.99 -26.74
CA LEU A 469 -13.50 -6.63 -25.54
C LEU A 469 -12.00 -6.77 -25.76
N LYS A 470 -11.55 -7.82 -26.47
CA LYS A 470 -10.12 -8.02 -26.79
C LYS A 470 -9.51 -6.90 -27.64
N ARG A 471 -10.31 -6.16 -28.40
CA ARG A 471 -9.82 -4.98 -29.15
C ARG A 471 -9.44 -3.82 -28.23
N ARG A 472 -10.04 -3.74 -27.05
CA ARG A 472 -9.82 -2.65 -26.07
C ARG A 472 -9.02 -3.09 -24.86
N LEU A 473 -9.14 -4.36 -24.46
CA LEU A 473 -8.50 -4.94 -23.27
C LEU A 473 -7.45 -5.96 -23.69
N ARG A 474 -6.19 -5.68 -23.36
CA ARG A 474 -5.07 -6.59 -23.58
C ARG A 474 -4.57 -7.19 -22.28
N THR A 475 -4.74 -8.51 -22.12
CA THR A 475 -4.07 -9.25 -21.04
C THR A 475 -2.61 -9.50 -21.39
N GLY A 476 -1.68 -9.24 -20.46
CA GLY A 476 -0.26 -9.46 -20.70
C GLY A 476 0.66 -9.10 -19.54
N THR A 477 1.97 -9.22 -19.76
CA THR A 477 3.00 -8.90 -18.75
C THR A 477 3.20 -7.40 -18.66
N VAL A 478 3.20 -6.83 -17.45
CA VAL A 478 3.53 -5.43 -17.21
C VAL A 478 4.96 -5.32 -16.70
N VAL A 479 5.74 -4.39 -17.24
CA VAL A 479 7.07 -4.06 -16.69
C VAL A 479 6.91 -2.90 -15.74
N THR A 480 7.46 -3.03 -14.54
CA THR A 480 7.42 -1.95 -13.55
C THR A 480 8.83 -1.47 -13.31
N TYR A 481 9.13 -0.21 -13.66
CA TYR A 481 10.45 0.40 -13.49
C TYR A 481 10.52 1.35 -12.30
N ALA A 482 11.71 1.46 -11.70
CA ALA A 482 12.06 2.58 -10.83
C ALA A 482 12.53 3.82 -11.61
N ASP A 483 13.04 3.64 -12.83
CA ASP A 483 13.53 4.71 -13.70
C ASP A 483 12.43 5.16 -14.66
N ARG A 484 11.98 6.41 -14.49
CA ARG A 484 10.95 7.02 -15.36
C ARG A 484 11.44 7.25 -16.78
N ASN A 485 12.74 7.47 -16.98
CA ASN A 485 13.34 7.77 -18.27
C ASN A 485 13.98 6.51 -18.89
N TRP A 486 13.36 5.35 -18.68
CA TRP A 486 13.81 4.06 -19.20
C TRP A 486 13.97 4.07 -20.73
N GLU A 487 13.25 4.94 -21.45
CA GLU A 487 13.33 5.16 -22.90
C GLU A 487 14.74 5.55 -23.35
N LEU A 488 15.48 6.32 -22.54
CA LEU A 488 16.87 6.70 -22.81
C LEU A 488 17.81 5.49 -22.88
N ARG A 489 17.36 4.35 -22.34
CA ARG A 489 18.09 3.08 -22.29
C ARG A 489 17.39 1.98 -23.08
N TRP A 490 16.59 2.35 -24.08
CA TRP A 490 15.80 1.42 -24.88
C TRP A 490 16.61 0.26 -25.46
N SER A 491 17.82 0.52 -25.97
CA SER A 491 18.66 -0.53 -26.56
C SER A 491 19.03 -1.63 -25.55
N GLN A 492 19.23 -1.26 -24.27
CA GLN A 492 19.50 -2.22 -23.20
C GLN A 492 18.23 -2.92 -22.70
N GLU A 493 17.10 -2.20 -22.65
CA GLU A 493 15.85 -2.74 -22.11
C GLU A 493 15.05 -3.59 -23.11
N ARG A 494 15.21 -3.35 -24.42
CA ARG A 494 14.52 -4.07 -25.49
C ARG A 494 14.59 -5.59 -25.33
N ARG A 495 15.76 -6.13 -24.99
CA ARG A 495 15.96 -7.58 -24.84
C ARG A 495 15.05 -8.13 -23.75
N ARG A 496 14.97 -7.47 -22.59
CA ARG A 496 14.21 -7.95 -21.43
C ARG A 496 12.71 -7.76 -21.64
N ILE A 497 12.31 -6.61 -22.18
CA ILE A 497 10.92 -6.34 -22.59
C ILE A 497 10.44 -7.41 -23.58
N ASN A 498 11.27 -7.80 -24.55
CA ASN A 498 10.97 -8.90 -25.47
C ASN A 498 10.87 -10.24 -24.74
N LEU A 499 11.86 -10.62 -23.94
CA LEU A 499 11.88 -11.88 -23.19
C LEU A 499 10.65 -12.07 -22.31
N ALA A 500 10.23 -11.02 -21.60
CA ALA A 500 9.05 -11.04 -20.74
C ALA A 500 7.71 -10.97 -21.50
N ARG A 501 7.75 -10.79 -22.83
CA ARG A 501 6.57 -10.54 -23.68
C ARG A 501 5.73 -9.36 -23.18
N ALA A 502 6.39 -8.36 -22.59
CA ALA A 502 5.74 -7.21 -21.98
C ALA A 502 4.79 -6.48 -22.93
N VAL A 503 3.61 -6.11 -22.43
CA VAL A 503 2.57 -5.38 -23.18
C VAL A 503 2.46 -3.93 -22.76
N ALA A 504 2.83 -3.61 -21.51
CA ALA A 504 2.81 -2.27 -20.98
C ALA A 504 3.97 -2.04 -20.01
N VAL A 505 4.22 -0.76 -19.73
CA VAL A 505 5.20 -0.30 -18.75
C VAL A 505 4.54 0.69 -17.79
N ASP A 506 4.86 0.57 -16.51
CA ASP A 506 4.45 1.49 -15.45
C ASP A 506 5.53 1.59 -14.36
N MET A 507 5.19 2.18 -13.22
CA MET A 507 6.13 2.38 -12.11
C MET A 507 5.59 1.89 -10.74
N GLU A 508 4.43 1.22 -10.67
CA GLU A 508 3.84 0.79 -9.40
C GLU A 508 3.38 -0.68 -9.37
N SER A 509 2.90 -1.22 -10.50
CA SER A 509 2.10 -2.45 -10.54
C SER A 509 2.82 -3.68 -9.98
N GLY A 510 4.07 -3.90 -10.37
CA GLY A 510 4.89 -5.00 -9.88
C GLY A 510 5.14 -4.91 -8.37
N THR A 511 5.34 -3.69 -7.85
CA THR A 511 5.54 -3.45 -6.43
C THR A 511 4.26 -3.71 -5.62
N LEU A 512 3.11 -3.22 -6.12
CA LEU A 512 1.81 -3.43 -5.49
C LEU A 512 1.40 -4.90 -5.46
N ALA A 513 1.66 -5.63 -6.54
CA ALA A 513 1.42 -7.06 -6.62
C ALA A 513 2.36 -7.84 -5.69
N ALA A 514 3.66 -7.50 -5.66
CA ALA A 514 4.63 -8.12 -4.76
C ALA A 514 4.30 -7.87 -3.29
N GLN A 515 3.86 -6.67 -2.92
CA GLN A 515 3.38 -6.38 -1.56
C GLN A 515 2.12 -7.15 -1.22
N GLY A 516 1.20 -7.32 -2.18
CA GLY A 516 -0.05 -8.05 -1.93
C GLY A 516 0.25 -9.53 -1.69
N TYR A 517 1.19 -10.07 -2.47
CA TYR A 517 1.74 -11.40 -2.27
C TYR A 517 2.41 -11.56 -0.90
N ARG A 518 3.34 -10.66 -0.57
CA ARG A 518 4.08 -10.64 0.71
C ARG A 518 3.15 -10.47 1.92
N LEU A 519 2.08 -9.70 1.81
CA LEU A 519 1.25 -9.30 2.96
C LEU A 519 -0.12 -9.98 2.99
N ARG A 520 -0.30 -11.02 2.15
CA ARG A 520 -1.53 -11.84 2.02
C ARG A 520 -2.78 -11.02 1.72
N VAL A 521 -2.61 -9.95 0.95
CA VAL A 521 -3.72 -9.11 0.47
C VAL A 521 -3.98 -9.46 -0.99
N PRO A 522 -5.20 -9.93 -1.35
CA PRO A 522 -5.56 -10.11 -2.74
C PRO A 522 -5.33 -8.84 -3.57
N TYR A 523 -4.71 -9.00 -4.74
CA TYR A 523 -4.29 -7.90 -5.59
C TYR A 523 -4.68 -8.10 -7.04
N GLY A 524 -4.80 -6.99 -7.77
CA GLY A 524 -4.99 -6.96 -9.21
C GLY A 524 -4.51 -5.67 -9.84
N THR A 525 -4.30 -5.70 -11.15
CA THR A 525 -3.81 -4.54 -11.91
C THR A 525 -4.60 -4.41 -13.19
N LEU A 526 -5.26 -3.27 -13.35
CA LEU A 526 -5.85 -2.82 -14.59
C LEU A 526 -5.30 -1.44 -14.90
N LEU A 527 -4.69 -1.28 -16.07
CA LEU A 527 -4.05 -0.03 -16.47
C LEU A 527 -4.72 0.51 -17.73
N CYS A 528 -4.68 1.82 -17.89
CA CYS A 528 -5.11 2.50 -19.10
C CYS A 528 -3.89 3.05 -19.86
N VAL A 529 -3.78 2.75 -21.16
CA VAL A 529 -2.67 3.22 -21.99
C VAL A 529 -2.78 4.73 -22.16
N SER A 530 -1.85 5.51 -21.61
CA SER A 530 -1.86 6.97 -21.75
C SER A 530 -1.03 7.49 -22.90
N ASP A 531 -0.11 6.67 -23.40
CA ASP A 531 0.91 7.02 -24.38
C ASP A 531 1.57 5.75 -24.93
N LYS A 532 2.31 5.90 -26.03
CA LYS A 532 3.00 4.77 -26.69
C LYS A 532 4.47 5.14 -26.94
N PRO A 533 5.35 4.97 -25.94
CA PRO A 533 6.73 5.47 -26.00
C PRO A 533 7.55 4.97 -27.19
N LEU A 534 7.28 3.74 -27.65
CA LEU A 534 8.01 3.10 -28.75
C LEU A 534 7.49 3.47 -30.15
N HIS A 535 6.40 4.22 -30.23
CA HIS A 535 5.64 4.43 -31.48
C HIS A 535 5.41 5.90 -31.81
N GLY A 536 6.20 6.81 -31.22
CA GLY A 536 6.17 8.25 -31.52
C GLY A 536 5.06 9.04 -30.82
N GLU A 537 4.22 8.39 -30.01
CA GLU A 537 3.15 9.02 -29.23
C GLU A 537 3.57 9.13 -27.75
N ILE A 538 4.75 9.71 -27.48
CA ILE A 538 5.21 9.98 -26.12
C ILE A 538 4.40 11.14 -25.54
N LYS A 539 3.97 11.00 -24.28
CA LYS A 539 3.17 12.01 -23.60
C LYS A 539 3.94 13.32 -23.42
N LEU A 540 3.55 14.37 -24.14
CA LEU A 540 4.01 15.74 -23.91
C LEU A 540 3.01 16.51 -23.02
N PRO A 541 3.45 17.50 -22.22
CA PRO A 541 2.54 18.31 -21.40
C PRO A 541 1.43 18.95 -22.24
N GLY A 542 0.17 18.82 -21.79
CA GLY A 542 -1.01 19.43 -22.45
C GLY A 542 -1.74 18.55 -23.48
N ALA A 543 -1.21 17.38 -23.87
CA ALA A 543 -1.78 16.52 -24.90
C ALA A 543 -2.88 15.54 -24.42
N ALA A 544 -3.67 15.90 -23.38
CA ALA A 544 -4.77 15.05 -22.93
C ALA A 544 -5.99 15.22 -23.84
N SER A 545 -6.16 14.32 -24.81
CA SER A 545 -7.35 14.30 -25.66
C SER A 545 -8.62 14.03 -24.85
N ALA A 546 -9.76 14.56 -25.30
CA ALA A 546 -11.08 14.26 -24.73
C ALA A 546 -11.37 12.74 -24.70
N PHE A 547 -10.74 11.99 -25.60
CA PHE A 547 -10.81 10.53 -25.64
C PHE A 547 -10.18 9.89 -24.39
N TYR A 548 -8.97 10.30 -24.01
CA TYR A 548 -8.32 9.79 -22.80
C TYR A 548 -9.10 10.17 -21.53
N GLN A 549 -9.71 11.36 -21.47
CA GLN A 549 -10.54 11.75 -20.33
C GLN A 549 -11.74 10.81 -20.14
N ARG A 550 -12.45 10.47 -21.22
CA ARG A 550 -13.53 9.48 -21.16
C ARG A 550 -13.04 8.10 -20.74
N ALA A 551 -11.88 7.68 -21.25
CA ALA A 551 -11.27 6.41 -20.88
C ALA A 551 -10.87 6.36 -19.39
N VAL A 552 -10.45 7.47 -18.78
CA VAL A 552 -10.14 7.51 -17.33
C VAL A 552 -11.40 7.28 -16.48
N GLY A 553 -12.53 7.91 -16.82
CA GLY A 553 -13.79 7.72 -16.13
C GLY A 553 -14.32 6.29 -16.26
N GLU A 554 -14.31 5.73 -17.48
CA GLU A 554 -14.70 4.34 -17.73
C GLU A 554 -13.75 3.36 -17.02
N HIS A 555 -12.43 3.62 -17.01
CA HIS A 555 -11.45 2.79 -16.31
C HIS A 555 -11.68 2.75 -14.79
N LEU A 556 -11.96 3.90 -14.17
CA LEU A 556 -12.31 3.95 -12.76
C LEU A 556 -13.58 3.13 -12.48
N ALA A 557 -14.60 3.27 -13.32
CA ALA A 557 -15.84 2.53 -13.20
C ALA A 557 -15.60 1.00 -13.29
N ILE A 558 -14.67 0.54 -14.14
CA ILE A 558 -14.27 -0.88 -14.17
C ILE A 558 -13.67 -1.30 -12.83
N GLY A 559 -12.75 -0.51 -12.27
CA GLY A 559 -12.14 -0.78 -10.96
C GLY A 559 -13.18 -0.89 -9.84
N LEU A 560 -14.12 0.04 -9.78
CA LEU A 560 -15.22 0.05 -8.81
C LEU A 560 -16.14 -1.16 -8.96
N ALA A 561 -16.56 -1.46 -10.20
CA ALA A 561 -17.40 -2.63 -10.49
C ALA A 561 -16.69 -3.95 -10.16
N ALA A 562 -15.37 -4.02 -10.32
CA ALA A 562 -14.58 -5.19 -9.91
C ALA A 562 -14.56 -5.36 -8.40
N LEU A 563 -14.41 -4.29 -7.62
CA LEU A 563 -14.50 -4.36 -6.15
C LEU A 563 -15.90 -4.81 -5.71
N ASP A 564 -16.97 -4.35 -6.36
CA ASP A 564 -18.33 -4.77 -6.06
C ASP A 564 -18.55 -6.27 -6.32
N LEU A 565 -18.02 -6.79 -7.44
CA LEU A 565 -18.02 -8.22 -7.75
C LEU A 565 -17.29 -9.04 -6.68
N LEU A 566 -16.10 -8.60 -6.29
CA LEU A 566 -15.27 -9.29 -5.29
C LEU A 566 -15.91 -9.25 -3.90
N ARG A 567 -16.61 -8.17 -3.54
CA ARG A 567 -17.34 -8.06 -2.28
C ARG A 567 -18.45 -9.09 -2.16
N GLY A 568 -19.11 -9.43 -3.26
CA GLY A 568 -20.07 -10.53 -3.32
C GLY A 568 -19.45 -11.93 -3.20
N GLN A 569 -18.12 -12.05 -3.22
CA GLN A 569 -17.39 -13.32 -3.30
C GLN A 569 -16.27 -13.42 -2.24
N LEU A 570 -16.50 -12.91 -1.04
CA LEU A 570 -15.49 -12.88 0.04
C LEU A 570 -14.87 -14.25 0.36
N GLY A 571 -15.66 -15.32 0.41
CA GLY A 571 -15.17 -16.67 0.67
C GLY A 571 -14.17 -17.16 -0.39
N PRO A 572 -14.56 -17.18 -1.69
CA PRO A 572 -13.66 -17.53 -2.79
C PRO A 572 -12.45 -16.59 -2.94
N LEU A 573 -12.61 -15.29 -2.69
CA LEU A 573 -11.56 -14.26 -2.84
C LEU A 573 -10.30 -14.62 -2.05
N HIS A 574 -10.48 -14.94 -0.77
CA HIS A 574 -9.39 -15.37 0.09
C HIS A 574 -9.08 -16.84 -0.18
N SER A 575 -8.27 -17.05 -1.22
CA SER A 575 -7.81 -18.39 -1.63
C SER A 575 -6.46 -18.74 -0.98
N ARG A 576 -6.08 -20.02 -1.08
CA ARG A 576 -4.82 -20.53 -0.48
C ARG A 576 -3.55 -20.10 -1.24
N LYS A 577 -3.67 -19.35 -2.34
CA LYS A 577 -2.55 -18.98 -3.23
C LYS A 577 -1.48 -18.14 -2.55
N LEU A 578 -1.83 -17.42 -1.48
CA LEU A 578 -0.92 -16.53 -0.75
C LEU A 578 -0.41 -17.12 0.58
N ARG A 579 -0.86 -18.33 0.96
CA ARG A 579 -0.43 -18.96 2.21
C ARG A 579 1.01 -19.45 2.10
N SER A 580 1.83 -19.14 3.11
CA SER A 580 3.11 -19.78 3.37
C SER A 580 2.96 -21.10 4.12
N PHE A 581 4.06 -21.83 4.30
CA PHE A 581 4.10 -23.04 5.13
C PHE A 581 3.82 -22.71 6.60
N ASP A 582 4.45 -21.65 7.09
CA ASP A 582 4.35 -21.16 8.46
C ASP A 582 3.29 -20.05 8.61
N GLU A 583 2.26 -20.09 7.77
CA GLU A 583 1.21 -19.07 7.75
C GLU A 583 0.54 -18.94 9.13
N PRO A 584 0.49 -17.71 9.70
CA PRO A 584 -0.22 -17.47 10.94
C PRO A 584 -1.70 -17.91 10.86
N PRO A 585 -2.32 -18.25 11.99
CA PRO A 585 -3.75 -18.56 12.01
C PRO A 585 -4.62 -17.41 11.52
N PHE A 586 -4.32 -16.16 11.87
CA PHE A 586 -5.08 -14.98 11.43
C PHE A 586 -4.80 -14.63 9.95
N ARG A 587 -5.79 -14.05 9.27
CA ARG A 587 -5.77 -13.71 7.84
C ARG A 587 -4.71 -12.70 7.39
#